data_AF-A0A0F7CTC7-F1
#
_entry.id   AF-A0A0F7CTC7-F1
#
_cell.length_a   1.000
_cell.length_b   1.000
_cell.length_c   1.000
_cell.angle_alpha   90.00
_cell.angle_beta   90.00
_cell.angle_gamma   90.00
#
_symmetry.space_group_name_H-M   'P 1'
#
loop_
_entity.id
_entity.type
_entity.pdbx_description
1 polymer ?
#
loop_
_entity_poly.entity_id
_entity_poly.type
_entity_poly.pdbx_seq_one_letter_code
_entity_poly.pdbx_strand_id
1 'polypeptide(L)'
;MANTKSSKKDILTSTKKALRNKSALSSLRTTVRKTEKAIAAGSDEAKVSIVASQSALDIAAKKGLIHANAAARKKSRLTKKLNAATK
;
A
#
# COMPACT_ATOMS: atom_id res chain seq x y z
N MET A 1 -22.12 5.60 -23.07
CA MET A 1 -22.39 4.15 -23.32
C MET A 1 -21.24 3.54 -24.08
N ALA A 2 -20.88 2.29 -23.79
CA ALA A 2 -19.98 1.53 -24.67
C ALA A 2 -20.79 1.00 -25.86
N ASN A 3 -20.57 1.61 -27.04
CA ASN A 3 -21.34 1.32 -28.24
C ASN A 3 -20.77 0.15 -29.06
N THR A 4 -19.48 -0.17 -28.88
CA THR A 4 -18.82 -1.31 -29.52
C THR A 4 -18.74 -2.53 -28.59
N LYS A 5 -18.72 -3.73 -29.18
CA LYS A 5 -18.61 -5.00 -28.41
C LYS A 5 -17.33 -5.06 -27.57
N SER A 6 -16.21 -4.56 -28.12
CA SER A 6 -14.93 -4.46 -27.40
C SER A 6 -15.05 -3.57 -26.16
N SER A 7 -15.62 -2.37 -26.30
CA SER A 7 -15.76 -1.46 -25.16
C SER A 7 -16.66 -2.00 -24.06
N LYS A 8 -17.72 -2.76 -24.40
CA LYS A 8 -18.57 -3.43 -23.38
C LYS A 8 -17.76 -4.48 -22.59
N LYS A 9 -16.92 -5.26 -23.28
CA LYS A 9 -16.00 -6.22 -22.65
C LYS A 9 -14.96 -5.51 -21.77
N ASP A 10 -14.40 -4.41 -22.24
CA ASP A 10 -13.39 -3.65 -21.50
C ASP A 10 -13.95 -3.09 -20.19
N ILE A 11 -15.20 -2.62 -20.17
CA ILE A 11 -15.88 -2.21 -18.94
C ILE A 11 -15.96 -3.36 -17.95
N LEU A 12 -16.39 -4.55 -18.37
CA LEU A 12 -16.50 -5.72 -17.48
C LEU A 12 -15.13 -6.17 -16.92
N THR A 13 -14.09 -6.13 -17.76
CA THR A 13 -12.73 -6.50 -17.28
C THR A 13 -12.15 -5.42 -16.36
N SER A 14 -12.41 -4.14 -16.66
CA SER A 14 -12.02 -2.99 -15.86
C SER A 14 -12.63 -3.05 -14.46
N THR A 15 -13.93 -3.28 -14.33
CA THR A 15 -14.61 -3.36 -13.02
C THR A 15 -14.06 -4.49 -12.17
N LYS A 16 -13.82 -5.67 -12.76
CA LYS A 16 -13.21 -6.81 -12.06
C LYS A 16 -11.80 -6.49 -11.55
N LYS A 17 -10.96 -5.86 -12.39
CA LYS A 17 -9.60 -5.43 -12.00
C LYS A 17 -9.65 -4.36 -10.92
N ALA A 18 -10.55 -3.39 -11.03
CA ALA A 18 -10.73 -2.31 -10.07
C ALA A 18 -11.10 -2.84 -8.68
N LEU A 19 -12.04 -3.78 -8.58
CA LEU A 19 -12.43 -4.40 -7.30
C LEU A 19 -11.26 -5.12 -6.62
N ARG A 20 -10.50 -5.92 -7.38
CA ARG A 20 -9.31 -6.61 -6.86
C ARG A 20 -8.26 -5.62 -6.36
N ASN A 21 -7.98 -4.58 -7.15
CA ASN A 21 -6.99 -3.57 -6.80
C ASN A 21 -7.44 -2.73 -5.61
N LYS A 22 -8.75 -2.43 -5.48
CA LYS A 22 -9.33 -1.73 -4.34
C LYS A 22 -9.05 -2.48 -3.04
N SER A 23 -9.33 -3.79 -3.01
CA SER A 23 -9.07 -4.65 -1.85
C SER A 23 -7.58 -4.68 -1.47
N ALA A 24 -6.69 -4.92 -2.43
CA ALA A 24 -5.25 -4.94 -2.19
C ALA A 24 -4.72 -3.58 -1.68
N LEU A 25 -5.22 -2.48 -2.25
CA LEU A 25 -4.83 -1.13 -1.86
C LEU A 25 -5.38 -0.75 -0.48
N SER A 26 -6.59 -1.21 -0.12
CA SER A 26 -7.10 -1.02 1.25
C SER A 26 -6.26 -1.77 2.27
N SER A 27 -5.90 -3.04 2.01
CA SER A 27 -5.05 -3.80 2.92
C SER A 27 -3.70 -3.13 3.13
N LEU A 28 -3.07 -2.64 2.06
CA LEU A 28 -1.83 -1.87 2.14
C LEU A 28 -1.97 -0.58 2.95
N ARG A 29 -3.06 0.16 2.78
CA ARG A 29 -3.31 1.39 3.57
C ARG A 29 -3.49 1.05 5.05
N THR A 30 -4.15 -0.06 5.35
CA THR A 30 -4.36 -0.54 6.73
C THR A 30 -3.03 -0.93 7.37
N THR A 31 -2.14 -1.65 6.70
CA THR A 31 -0.83 -2.01 7.26
C THR A 31 0.00 -0.77 7.57
N VAL A 32 0.05 0.20 6.64
CA VAL A 32 0.75 1.47 6.85
C VAL A 32 0.14 2.24 8.04
N ARG A 33 -1.19 2.30 8.16
CA ARG A 33 -1.84 2.97 9.30
C ARG A 33 -1.54 2.27 10.62
N LYS A 34 -1.49 0.93 10.65
CA LYS A 34 -1.11 0.16 11.83
C LYS A 34 0.33 0.49 12.25
N THR A 35 1.28 0.57 11.31
CA THR A 35 2.65 1.00 11.66
C THR A 35 2.72 2.40 12.21
N GLU A 36 1.99 3.36 11.63
CA GLU A 36 2.00 4.74 12.12
C GLU A 36 1.46 4.84 13.55
N LYS A 37 0.42 4.06 13.87
CA LYS A 37 -0.12 3.96 15.24
C LYS A 37 0.88 3.31 16.20
N ALA A 38 1.53 2.22 15.79
CA ALA A 38 2.52 1.53 16.62
C ALA A 38 3.73 2.43 16.94
N ILE A 39 4.20 3.21 15.94
CA ILE A 39 5.28 4.19 16.14
C ILE A 39 4.82 5.29 17.12
N ALA A 40 3.60 5.80 16.99
CA ALA A 40 3.07 6.82 17.90
C ALA A 40 2.88 6.31 19.34
N ALA A 41 2.62 5.01 19.51
CA ALA A 41 2.45 4.38 20.82
C ALA A 41 3.78 3.99 21.49
N GLY A 42 4.92 4.11 20.81
CA GLY A 42 6.24 3.80 21.39
C GLY A 42 6.48 2.31 21.70
N SER A 43 5.70 1.39 21.11
CA SER A 43 5.80 -0.04 21.36
C SER A 43 6.95 -0.70 20.58
N ASP A 44 7.59 -1.72 21.15
CA ASP A 44 8.58 -2.58 20.45
C ASP A 44 7.99 -3.26 19.20
N GLU A 45 6.66 -3.39 19.15
CA GLU A 45 5.92 -3.85 17.97
C GLU A 45 6.12 -2.96 16.74
N ALA A 46 6.57 -1.71 16.91
CA ALA A 46 6.84 -0.79 15.82
C ALA A 46 7.92 -1.31 14.88
N LYS A 47 8.97 -1.96 15.42
CA LYS A 47 10.07 -2.53 14.61
C LYS A 47 9.60 -3.70 13.76
N VAL A 48 8.82 -4.62 14.34
CA VAL A 48 8.25 -5.78 13.62
C VAL A 48 7.26 -5.31 12.55
N SER A 49 6.40 -4.35 12.90
CA SER A 49 5.37 -3.82 12.01
C SER A 49 5.97 -3.08 10.81
N ILE A 50 7.13 -2.42 10.99
CA ILE A 50 7.79 -1.68 9.90
C ILE A 50 8.33 -2.62 8.83
N VAL A 51 8.91 -3.77 9.22
CA VAL A 51 9.43 -4.78 8.28
C VAL A 51 8.28 -5.35 7.45
N ALA A 52 7.18 -5.72 8.11
CA ALA A 52 5.98 -6.19 7.42
C ALA A 52 5.42 -5.15 6.43
N SER A 53 5.42 -3.87 6.81
CA SER A 53 4.93 -2.79 5.94
C SER A 53 5.86 -2.47 4.78
N GLN A 54 7.18 -2.57 4.97
CA GLN A 54 8.16 -2.43 3.88
C GLN A 54 7.97 -3.54 2.84
N SER A 55 7.86 -4.79 3.28
CA SER A 55 7.57 -5.93 2.40
C SER A 55 6.27 -5.76 1.63
N ALA A 56 5.19 -5.34 2.31
CA ALA A 56 3.90 -5.07 1.67
C ALA A 56 3.97 -3.96 0.61
N LEU A 57 4.73 -2.89 0.86
CA LEU A 57 4.94 -1.80 -0.10
C LEU A 57 5.71 -2.26 -1.35
N ASP A 58 6.71 -3.12 -1.18
CA ASP A 58 7.52 -3.64 -2.28
C ASP A 58 6.75 -4.64 -3.14
N ILE A 59 5.95 -5.51 -2.52
CA ILE A 59 5.02 -6.39 -3.25
C ILE A 59 3.98 -5.57 -4.01
N ALA A 60 3.47 -4.49 -3.43
CA ALA A 60 2.51 -3.61 -4.10
C ALA A 60 3.14 -2.90 -5.31
N ALA A 61 4.40 -2.48 -5.21
CA ALA A 61 5.14 -1.91 -6.34
C ALA A 61 5.37 -2.96 -7.44
N LYS A 62 5.82 -4.17 -7.08
CA LYS A 62 6.06 -5.27 -8.03
C LYS A 62 4.79 -5.68 -8.78
N LYS A 63 3.63 -5.64 -8.12
CA LYS A 63 2.31 -5.92 -8.72
C LYS A 63 1.74 -4.73 -9.51
N GLY A 64 2.43 -3.60 -9.59
CA GLY A 64 1.96 -2.40 -10.29
C GLY A 64 0.76 -1.71 -9.62
N LEU A 65 0.47 -2.02 -8.35
CA LEU A 65 -0.61 -1.38 -7.58
C LEU A 65 -0.25 0.05 -7.18
N ILE A 66 1.04 0.30 -6.95
CA ILE A 66 1.61 1.63 -6.68
C ILE A 66 2.89 1.80 -7.51
N HIS A 67 3.23 3.04 -7.83
CA HIS A 67 4.50 3.35 -8.50
C HIS A 67 5.69 3.07 -7.57
N ALA A 68 6.83 2.62 -8.12
CA ALA A 68 8.05 2.35 -7.36
C ALA A 68 8.48 3.55 -6.48
N ASN A 69 8.45 4.76 -7.05
CA ASN A 69 8.74 6.00 -6.32
C ASN A 69 7.76 6.27 -5.16
N ALA A 70 6.49 5.89 -5.30
CA ALA A 70 5.51 6.03 -4.23
C ALA A 70 5.80 5.04 -3.08
N ALA A 71 6.22 3.82 -3.41
CA ALA A 71 6.68 2.85 -2.41
C ALA A 71 7.94 3.35 -1.68
N ALA A 72 8.96 3.78 -2.43
CA ALA A 72 10.20 4.34 -1.87
C ALA A 72 9.95 5.54 -0.95
N ARG A 73 9.09 6.49 -1.38
CA ARG A 73 8.70 7.65 -0.57
C ARG A 73 8.03 7.23 0.75
N LYS A 74 7.14 6.24 0.72
CA LYS A 74 6.48 5.74 1.92
C LYS A 74 7.45 5.02 2.86
N LYS A 75 8.35 4.19 2.34
CA LYS A 75 9.42 3.54 3.13
C LYS A 75 10.31 4.58 3.83
N SER A 76 10.75 5.60 3.10
CA SER A 76 11.57 6.69 3.64
C SER A 76 10.83 7.47 4.74
N ARG A 77 9.54 7.76 4.58
CA ARG A 77 8.76 8.48 5.59
C ARG A 77 8.55 7.67 6.87
N LEU A 78 8.25 6.37 6.75
CA LEU A 78 8.05 5.49 7.91
C LEU A 78 9.34 5.33 8.72
N THR A 79 10.47 5.11 8.04
CA THR A 79 11.78 4.98 8.69
C THR A 79 12.20 6.28 9.38
N LYS A 80 12.01 7.44 8.75
CA LYS A 80 12.26 8.74 9.40
C LYS A 80 11.42 8.94 10.67
N LYS A 81 10.14 8.57 10.65
CA LYS A 81 9.25 8.65 11.82
C LYS A 81 9.72 7.76 12.96
N LEU A 82 10.12 6.51 12.66
CA LEU A 82 10.66 5.59 13.67
C LEU A 82 11.93 6.15 14.30
N ASN A 83 12.89 6.57 13.47
CA ASN A 83 14.17 7.09 13.95
C ASN A 83 14.01 8.34 14.82
N ALA A 84 13.05 9.21 14.48
CA ALA A 84 12.73 10.40 15.27
C ALA A 84 12.03 10.06 16.61
N ALA A 85 11.30 8.94 16.70
CA ALA A 85 10.64 8.50 17.92
C ALA A 85 11.58 7.77 18.89
N THR A 86 12.69 7.21 18.39
CA THR A 86 13.72 6.53 19.20
C THR A 86 14.88 7.43 19.63
N LYS A 87 14.88 8.71 19.24
CA LYS A 87 15.93 9.68 19.59
C LYS A 87 15.49 10.52 20.77
#